data_AF-A0AA37SR73-F1
#
_entry.id   AF-A0AA37SR73-F1
#
_cell.length_a   1.000
_cell.length_b   1.000
_cell.length_c   1.000
_cell.angle_alpha   90.00
_cell.angle_beta   90.00
_cell.angle_gamma   90.00
#
_symmetry.space_group_name_H-M   'P 1'
#
loop_
_entity.id
_entity.type
_entity.pdbx_description
1 polymer ?
#
loop_
_entity_poly.entity_id
_entity_poly.type
_entity_poly.pdbx_seq_one_letter_code
_entity_poly.pdbx_strand_id
1 'polypeptide(L)'
;MKIGLYVFLILMISLSCNREQRQLEALVEDILPGEWDILSFEFNGVYKNHEKDEVYPSDTTFYDLGSILIPEFEMDTLALNGGGNGVGIDCHIIALGSSETFKIERLFTAGDELVMAYFRTKGSGIFPVNTELTNLIEFSDLFWQNMYMNIENKNLVNFISTNNERIILTLQRRK
;
A
#
# COMPACT_ATOMS: atom_id res chain seq x y z
N MET A 1 16.80 -24.32 39.23
CA MET A 1 16.17 -24.92 38.03
C MET A 1 15.07 -24.02 37.43
N LYS A 2 15.25 -22.69 37.40
CA LYS A 2 14.25 -21.74 36.84
C LYS A 2 14.73 -21.06 35.55
N ILE A 3 16.04 -20.85 35.39
CA ILE A 3 16.65 -20.20 34.21
C ILE A 3 16.39 -20.98 32.91
N GLY A 4 16.51 -22.31 32.93
CA GLY A 4 16.25 -23.15 31.74
C GLY A 4 14.79 -23.07 31.26
N LEU A 5 13.83 -22.90 32.18
CA LEU A 5 12.42 -22.71 31.83
C LEU A 5 12.20 -21.36 31.14
N TYR A 6 12.80 -20.27 31.65
CA TYR A 6 12.68 -18.95 31.03
C TYR A 6 13.33 -18.88 29.65
N VAL A 7 14.49 -19.50 29.46
CA VAL A 7 15.15 -19.56 28.13
C VAL A 7 14.29 -20.36 27.15
N PHE A 8 13.76 -21.51 27.57
CA PHE A 8 12.88 -22.32 26.73
C PHE A 8 11.58 -21.59 26.36
N LEU A 9 11.00 -20.82 27.30
CA LEU A 9 9.78 -20.05 27.07
C LEU A 9 10.01 -18.89 26.09
N ILE A 10 11.12 -18.16 26.23
CA ILE A 10 11.53 -17.10 25.28
C ILE A 10 11.74 -17.69 23.87
N LEU A 11 12.35 -18.87 23.78
CA LEU A 11 12.64 -19.55 22.51
C LEU A 11 11.36 -20.05 21.83
N MET A 12 10.38 -20.54 22.60
CA MET A 12 9.06 -20.91 22.08
C MET A 12 8.26 -19.70 21.59
N ILE A 13 8.33 -18.57 22.29
CA ILE A 13 7.67 -17.32 21.88
C ILE A 13 8.31 -16.78 20.60
N SER A 14 9.64 -16.74 20.52
CA SER A 14 10.34 -16.24 19.33
C SER A 14 10.13 -17.14 18.10
N LEU A 15 10.07 -18.46 18.28
CA LEU A 15 9.76 -19.40 17.20
C LEU A 15 8.32 -19.26 16.70
N SER A 16 7.36 -19.00 17.58
CA SER A 16 5.95 -18.83 17.20
C SER A 16 5.73 -17.51 16.46
N CYS A 17 6.30 -16.42 16.98
CA CYS A 17 6.26 -15.10 16.35
C CYS A 17 6.89 -15.12 14.93
N ASN A 18 8.04 -15.80 14.77
CA ASN A 18 8.69 -15.96 13.47
C ASN A 18 7.86 -16.80 12.48
N ARG A 19 7.01 -17.70 12.95
CA ARG A 19 6.19 -18.55 12.08
C ARG A 19 4.97 -17.78 11.56
N GLU A 20 4.29 -17.03 12.43
CA GLU A 20 3.14 -16.21 12.05
C GLU A 20 3.56 -15.11 11.08
N GLN A 21 4.68 -14.43 11.34
CA GLN A 21 5.24 -13.44 10.43
C GLN A 21 5.51 -14.01 9.03
N ARG A 22 6.17 -15.18 8.92
CA ARG A 22 6.43 -15.82 7.63
C ARG A 22 5.18 -16.25 6.88
N GLN A 23 4.14 -16.66 7.61
CA GLN A 23 2.86 -17.02 7.00
C GLN A 23 2.18 -15.79 6.41
N LEU A 24 2.25 -14.65 7.10
CA LEU A 24 1.71 -13.39 6.61
C LEU A 24 2.51 -12.85 5.42
N GLU A 25 3.85 -12.93 5.45
CA GLU A 25 4.71 -12.57 4.31
C GLU A 25 4.36 -13.40 3.06
N ALA A 26 4.27 -14.73 3.19
CA ALA A 26 3.89 -15.61 2.09
C ALA A 26 2.46 -15.34 1.58
N LEU A 27 1.53 -14.98 2.47
CA LEU A 27 0.17 -14.61 2.08
C LEU A 27 0.16 -13.33 1.22
N VAL A 28 0.99 -12.35 1.58
CA VAL A 28 1.11 -11.07 0.85
C VAL A 28 1.74 -11.28 -0.52
N GLU A 29 2.78 -12.11 -0.61
CA GLU A 29 3.41 -12.50 -1.87
C GLU A 29 2.47 -13.30 -2.79
N ASP A 30 1.54 -14.09 -2.23
CA ASP A 30 0.51 -14.81 -3.01
C ASP A 30 -0.62 -13.89 -3.48
N ILE A 31 -1.08 -12.98 -2.62
CA ILE A 31 -2.28 -12.18 -2.89
C ILE A 31 -1.94 -10.94 -3.70
N LEU A 32 -0.96 -10.15 -3.28
CA LEU A 32 -0.81 -8.77 -3.75
C LEU A 32 -0.39 -8.64 -5.22
N PRO A 33 0.54 -9.45 -5.77
CA PRO A 33 0.92 -9.36 -7.19
C PRO A 33 -0.24 -9.63 -8.13
N GLY A 34 -0.45 -8.78 -9.14
CA GLY A 34 -1.47 -8.91 -10.17
C GLY A 34 -2.11 -7.59 -10.59
N GLU A 35 -3.19 -7.69 -11.38
CA GLU A 35 -4.02 -6.55 -11.78
C GLU A 35 -5.21 -6.37 -10.83
N TRP A 36 -5.40 -5.13 -10.38
CA TRP A 36 -6.42 -4.74 -9.43
C TRP A 36 -7.21 -3.55 -9.97
N ASP A 37 -8.53 -3.66 -10.01
CA ASP A 37 -9.42 -2.53 -10.26
C ASP A 37 -9.54 -1.67 -8.99
N ILE A 38 -9.48 -0.35 -9.16
CA ILE A 38 -9.69 0.63 -8.09
C ILE A 38 -11.20 0.80 -7.93
N LEU A 39 -11.80 0.06 -6.97
CA LEU A 39 -13.24 0.13 -6.71
C LEU A 39 -13.63 1.47 -6.12
N SER A 40 -12.89 1.91 -5.11
CA SER A 40 -13.15 3.18 -4.46
C SER A 40 -11.88 3.83 -3.95
N PHE A 41 -11.90 5.15 -3.92
CA PHE A 41 -10.91 5.96 -3.27
C PHE A 41 -11.57 7.05 -2.44
N GLU A 42 -11.40 6.97 -1.14
CA GLU A 42 -11.76 8.00 -0.18
C GLU A 42 -10.53 8.80 0.17
N PHE A 43 -10.65 10.12 0.19
CA PHE A 43 -9.57 11.02 0.59
C PHE A 43 -10.11 12.13 1.47
N ASN A 44 -9.23 12.70 2.29
CA ASN A 44 -9.58 13.75 3.23
C ASN A 44 -8.80 15.02 2.87
N GLY A 45 -9.34 15.77 1.91
CA GLY A 45 -8.78 17.03 1.41
C GLY A 45 -9.75 17.71 0.45
N VAL A 46 -9.45 18.94 0.04
CA VAL A 46 -10.21 19.57 -1.05
C VAL A 46 -9.42 19.37 -2.33
N TYR A 47 -9.89 18.50 -3.21
CA TYR A 47 -9.31 18.34 -4.54
C TYR A 47 -9.92 19.37 -5.48
N LYS A 48 -9.09 20.20 -6.11
CA LYS A 48 -9.52 21.16 -7.12
C LYS A 48 -9.00 20.71 -8.47
N ASN A 49 -9.91 20.26 -9.33
CA ASN A 49 -9.57 20.02 -10.72
C ASN A 49 -9.63 21.36 -11.47
N HIS A 50 -8.47 21.99 -11.63
CA HIS A 50 -8.34 23.27 -12.33
C HIS A 50 -8.67 23.20 -13.82
N GLU A 51 -8.57 22.02 -14.45
CA GLU A 51 -8.88 21.84 -15.87
C GLU A 51 -10.39 21.77 -16.11
N LYS A 52 -11.15 21.20 -15.17
CA LYS A 52 -12.60 21.04 -15.25
C LYS A 52 -13.39 22.11 -14.48
N ASP A 53 -12.70 23.00 -13.77
CA ASP A 53 -13.30 23.96 -12.82
C ASP A 53 -14.18 23.26 -11.75
N GLU A 54 -13.74 22.08 -11.31
CA GLU A 54 -14.45 21.26 -10.34
C GLU A 54 -13.75 21.28 -8.98
N VAL A 55 -14.55 21.33 -7.91
CA VAL A 55 -14.06 21.26 -6.53
C VAL A 55 -14.75 20.11 -5.84
N TYR A 56 -13.95 19.15 -5.39
CA TYR A 56 -14.40 17.96 -4.69
C TYR A 56 -14.19 18.13 -3.18
N PRO A 57 -15.24 18.00 -2.35
CA PRO A 57 -15.13 18.13 -0.91
C PRO A 57 -14.41 16.93 -0.27
N SER A 58 -13.98 17.11 0.99
CA SER A 58 -13.14 16.18 1.76
C SER A 58 -13.81 14.88 2.23
N ASP A 59 -15.04 14.65 1.82
CA ASP A 59 -15.83 13.43 2.03
C ASP A 59 -16.21 12.76 0.71
N THR A 60 -15.60 13.19 -0.40
CA THR A 60 -15.85 12.59 -1.71
C THR A 60 -15.19 11.23 -1.80
N THR A 61 -15.99 10.23 -2.14
CA THR A 61 -15.50 8.94 -2.62
C THR A 61 -15.53 8.93 -4.13
N PHE A 62 -14.38 8.67 -4.75
CA PHE A 62 -14.31 8.34 -6.16
C PHE A 62 -14.50 6.85 -6.36
N TYR A 63 -15.15 6.46 -7.45
CA TYR A 63 -15.42 5.07 -7.79
C TYR A 63 -14.89 4.77 -9.19
N ASP A 64 -14.53 3.51 -9.42
CA ASP A 64 -14.13 2.98 -10.74
C ASP A 64 -13.04 3.81 -11.43
N LEU A 65 -12.02 4.23 -10.67
CA LEU A 65 -11.00 5.17 -11.14
C LEU A 65 -10.06 4.59 -12.21
N GLY A 66 -9.94 3.26 -12.27
CA GLY A 66 -9.02 2.58 -13.15
C GLY A 66 -8.45 1.32 -12.50
N SER A 67 -7.18 1.03 -12.74
CA SER A 67 -6.52 -0.16 -12.22
C SER A 67 -5.08 0.07 -11.79
N ILE A 68 -4.60 -0.80 -10.90
CA ILE A 68 -3.22 -0.90 -10.45
C ILE A 68 -2.66 -2.26 -10.87
N LEU A 69 -1.45 -2.26 -11.42
CA LEU A 69 -0.66 -3.44 -11.67
C LEU A 69 0.48 -3.49 -10.65
N ILE A 70 0.52 -4.56 -9.88
CA ILE A 70 1.59 -4.86 -8.91
C ILE A 70 2.36 -6.08 -9.45
N PRO A 71 3.66 -5.97 -9.78
CA PRO A 71 4.43 -7.12 -10.24
C PRO A 71 4.69 -8.13 -9.11
N GLU A 72 5.21 -9.30 -9.45
CA GLU A 72 5.72 -10.26 -8.45
C GLU A 72 6.92 -9.67 -7.69
N PHE A 73 7.03 -9.98 -6.40
CA PHE A 73 8.08 -9.50 -5.51
C PHE A 73 8.35 -10.50 -4.37
N GLU A 74 9.47 -10.29 -3.67
CA GLU A 74 9.83 -11.02 -2.45
C GLU A 74 9.93 -10.04 -1.28
N MET A 75 9.21 -10.28 -0.19
CA MET A 75 9.15 -9.43 1.02
C MET A 75 10.53 -9.24 1.67
N ASP A 76 11.38 -10.28 1.65
CA ASP A 76 12.75 -10.22 2.19
C ASP A 76 13.61 -9.15 1.50
N THR A 77 13.35 -8.84 0.22
CA THR A 77 14.10 -7.81 -0.54
C THR A 77 13.76 -6.38 -0.10
N LEU A 78 12.58 -6.19 0.49
CA LEU A 78 12.08 -4.91 0.99
C LEU A 78 12.61 -4.58 2.39
N ALA A 79 12.88 -5.62 3.20
CA ALA A 79 13.40 -5.48 4.57
C ALA A 79 14.92 -5.24 4.64
N LEU A 80 15.70 -5.87 3.75
CA LEU A 80 17.17 -5.89 3.80
C LEU A 80 17.84 -4.55 3.44
N ASN A 81 17.13 -3.64 2.77
CA ASN A 81 17.70 -2.38 2.29
C ASN A 81 17.34 -1.18 3.20
N GLY A 82 17.55 -1.34 4.51
CA GLY A 82 17.35 -0.31 5.55
C GLY A 82 18.19 0.98 5.40
N GLY A 83 18.95 1.14 4.31
CA GLY A 83 19.69 2.35 3.97
C GLY A 83 19.14 3.02 2.72
N GLY A 84 18.13 3.88 2.86
CA GLY A 84 17.77 4.98 1.94
C GLY A 84 17.36 4.69 0.49
N ASN A 85 17.71 3.54 -0.09
CA ASN A 85 17.54 3.21 -1.51
C ASN A 85 17.07 1.76 -1.66
N GLY A 86 15.96 1.40 -1.00
CA GLY A 86 15.37 0.06 -1.12
C GLY A 86 15.02 -0.29 -2.56
N VAL A 87 15.25 -1.55 -2.94
CA VAL A 87 14.67 -2.17 -4.14
C VAL A 87 13.16 -2.27 -3.90
N GLY A 88 12.44 -1.16 -4.03
CA GLY A 88 10.98 -1.13 -3.90
C GLY A 88 10.30 -1.74 -5.13
N ILE A 89 9.03 -2.07 -4.98
CA ILE A 89 8.19 -2.64 -6.03
C ILE A 89 7.70 -1.50 -6.93
N ASP A 90 8.19 -1.43 -8.17
CA ASP A 90 7.67 -0.49 -9.17
C ASP A 90 6.30 -0.98 -9.64
N CYS A 91 5.25 -0.27 -9.22
CA CYS A 91 3.85 -0.53 -9.56
C CYS A 91 3.36 0.47 -10.60
N HIS A 92 2.32 0.11 -11.35
CA HIS A 92 1.72 0.99 -12.34
C HIS A 92 0.26 1.25 -12.00
N ILE A 93 -0.15 2.52 -12.01
CA ILE A 93 -1.55 2.92 -11.94
C ILE A 93 -1.98 3.41 -13.33
N ILE A 94 -3.14 2.96 -13.79
CA ILE A 94 -3.75 3.34 -15.06
C ILE A 94 -5.16 3.83 -14.74
N ALA A 95 -5.40 5.12 -14.93
CA ALA A 95 -6.63 5.76 -14.52
C ALA A 95 -6.83 7.05 -15.31
N LEU A 96 -8.08 7.46 -15.55
CA LEU A 96 -8.42 8.74 -16.19
C LEU A 96 -7.70 8.97 -17.54
N GLY A 97 -7.44 7.90 -18.30
CA GLY A 97 -6.76 7.97 -19.60
C GLY A 97 -5.25 8.22 -19.54
N SER A 98 -4.64 8.25 -18.36
CA SER A 98 -3.20 8.32 -18.15
C SER A 98 -2.67 7.13 -17.36
N SER A 99 -1.35 6.98 -17.31
CA SER A 99 -0.68 5.95 -16.54
C SER A 99 0.52 6.53 -15.81
N GLU A 100 0.69 6.16 -14.55
CA GLU A 100 1.79 6.63 -13.72
C GLU A 100 2.47 5.45 -13.01
N THR A 101 3.73 5.64 -12.65
CA THR A 101 4.49 4.64 -11.88
C THR A 101 4.65 5.13 -10.45
N PHE A 102 4.29 4.29 -9.48
CA PHE A 102 4.57 4.50 -8.07
C PHE A 102 5.38 3.32 -7.53
N LYS A 103 5.93 3.46 -6.33
CA LYS A 103 6.77 2.44 -5.71
C LYS A 103 6.25 2.11 -4.33
N ILE A 104 6.16 0.82 -4.02
CA ILE A 104 6.07 0.35 -2.63
C ILE A 104 7.50 0.16 -2.16
N GLU A 105 8.02 1.05 -1.29
CA GLU A 105 9.42 0.95 -0.86
C GLU A 105 9.61 -0.08 0.24
N ARG A 106 8.60 -0.26 1.11
CA ARG A 106 8.67 -1.19 2.24
C ARG A 106 7.31 -1.81 2.49
N LEU A 107 7.33 -3.09 2.80
CA LEU A 107 6.21 -3.84 3.38
C LEU A 107 6.72 -4.51 4.64
N PHE A 108 5.98 -4.39 5.74
CA PHE A 108 6.32 -5.05 6.99
C PHE A 108 5.08 -5.46 7.75
N THR A 109 5.16 -6.59 8.43
CA THR A 109 4.08 -7.13 9.25
C THR A 109 3.98 -6.37 10.57
N ALA A 110 2.77 -5.95 10.93
CA ALA A 110 2.47 -5.17 12.12
C ALA A 110 1.40 -5.88 12.98
N GLY A 111 1.78 -7.00 13.60
CA GLY A 111 0.84 -7.87 14.32
C GLY A 111 0.25 -8.96 13.41
N ASP A 112 -0.89 -9.51 13.81
CA ASP A 112 -1.35 -10.81 13.32
C ASP A 112 -2.00 -10.77 11.91
N GLU A 113 -2.49 -9.60 11.48
CA GLU A 113 -3.23 -9.45 10.20
C GLU A 113 -2.91 -8.17 9.42
N LEU A 114 -2.09 -7.28 9.97
CA LEU A 114 -1.83 -5.97 9.39
C LEU A 114 -0.47 -5.95 8.70
N VAL A 115 -0.45 -5.46 7.47
CA VAL A 115 0.82 -5.16 6.77
C VAL A 115 0.89 -3.67 6.53
N MET A 116 1.95 -3.04 7.02
CA MET A 116 2.22 -1.65 6.71
C MET A 116 2.96 -1.53 5.38
N ALA A 117 2.39 -0.76 4.46
CA ALA A 117 2.98 -0.40 3.18
C ALA A 117 3.49 1.05 3.24
N TYR A 118 4.77 1.25 2.93
CA TYR A 118 5.34 2.56 2.66
C TYR A 118 5.33 2.79 1.15
N PHE A 119 4.48 3.71 0.72
CA PHE A 119 4.45 4.13 -0.68
C PHE A 119 5.36 5.34 -0.88
N ARG A 120 6.06 5.36 -2.01
CA ARG A 120 6.74 6.54 -2.53
C ARG A 120 6.66 6.53 -4.04
N THR A 121 6.58 7.69 -4.66
CA THR A 121 6.58 7.76 -6.13
C THR A 121 8.02 7.68 -6.65
N LYS A 122 8.22 7.14 -7.86
CA LYS A 122 9.55 7.01 -8.46
C LYS A 122 10.00 8.37 -9.01
N GLY A 123 10.77 9.11 -8.21
CA GLY A 123 11.34 10.39 -8.60
C GLY A 123 11.59 11.29 -7.39
N SER A 124 12.30 12.40 -7.60
CA SER A 124 12.52 13.44 -6.60
C SER A 124 11.25 14.25 -6.31
N GLY A 125 10.15 13.58 -5.93
CA GLY A 125 8.96 14.21 -5.36
C GLY A 125 8.19 15.17 -6.29
N ILE A 126 8.24 14.97 -7.61
CA ILE A 126 7.46 15.80 -8.54
C ILE A 126 6.90 14.84 -9.58
N PHE A 127 5.60 14.54 -9.54
CA PHE A 127 4.99 14.06 -10.76
C PHE A 127 5.00 15.24 -11.76
N PRO A 128 5.16 15.00 -13.06
CA PRO A 128 4.82 16.05 -14.02
C PRO A 128 3.35 16.40 -13.80
N VAL A 129 3.06 17.60 -13.26
CA VAL A 129 1.73 18.13 -12.82
C VAL A 129 0.79 18.37 -14.02
N ASN A 130 0.71 17.40 -14.92
CA ASN A 130 0.24 17.57 -16.28
C ASN A 130 -0.88 16.58 -16.62
N THR A 131 -1.31 15.74 -15.67
CA THR A 131 -2.46 14.84 -15.85
C THR A 131 -3.42 14.90 -14.66
N GLU A 132 -4.70 14.66 -14.93
CA GLU A 132 -5.74 14.63 -13.89
C GLU A 132 -5.42 13.60 -12.79
N LEU A 133 -4.90 12.43 -13.20
CA LEU A 133 -4.46 11.37 -12.30
C LEU A 133 -3.32 11.83 -11.39
N THR A 134 -2.30 12.45 -11.97
CA THR A 134 -1.18 13.01 -11.21
C THR A 134 -1.67 13.97 -10.14
N ASN A 135 -2.54 14.91 -10.51
CA ASN A 135 -3.09 15.90 -9.59
C ASN A 135 -3.88 15.19 -8.48
N LEU A 136 -4.73 14.22 -8.82
CA LEU A 136 -5.47 13.44 -7.83
C LEU A 136 -4.53 12.73 -6.84
N ILE A 137 -3.46 12.11 -7.33
CA ILE A 137 -2.48 11.42 -6.47
C ILE A 137 -1.72 12.40 -5.57
N GLU A 138 -1.24 13.54 -6.10
CA GLU A 138 -0.52 14.55 -5.33
C GLU A 138 -1.40 15.22 -4.27
N PHE A 139 -2.65 15.59 -4.62
CA PHE A 139 -3.54 16.26 -3.69
C PHE A 139 -4.06 15.36 -2.57
N SER A 140 -4.09 14.05 -2.81
CA SER A 140 -4.68 13.10 -1.88
C SER A 140 -3.68 12.40 -0.98
N ASP A 141 -2.37 12.63 -1.19
CA ASP A 141 -1.26 11.99 -0.48
C ASP A 141 -1.32 10.44 -0.48
N LEU A 142 -2.11 9.83 -1.38
CA LEU A 142 -2.39 8.39 -1.38
C LEU A 142 -1.13 7.53 -1.37
N PHE A 143 -0.07 7.97 -2.05
CA PHE A 143 1.22 7.26 -2.15
C PHE A 143 2.39 8.02 -1.50
N TRP A 144 2.11 8.93 -0.58
CA TRP A 144 3.11 9.74 0.14
C TRP A 144 3.08 9.50 1.65
N GLN A 145 2.34 8.49 2.09
CA GLN A 145 2.13 8.16 3.48
C GLN A 145 2.20 6.66 3.70
N ASN A 146 2.34 6.28 4.98
CA ASN A 146 2.22 4.91 5.40
C ASN A 146 0.74 4.51 5.34
N MET A 147 0.46 3.30 4.87
CA MET A 147 -0.89 2.74 4.93
C MET A 147 -0.87 1.34 5.51
N TYR A 148 -1.89 0.99 6.28
CA TYR A 148 -2.21 -0.38 6.62
C TYR A 148 -2.92 -1.04 5.47
N MET A 149 -2.45 -2.22 5.09
CA MET A 149 -3.14 -3.12 4.19
C MET A 149 -3.99 -4.08 5.02
N ASN A 150 -5.29 -4.08 4.73
CA ASN A 150 -6.25 -5.04 5.25
C ASN A 150 -6.71 -5.95 4.11
N ILE A 151 -6.43 -7.24 4.25
CA ILE A 151 -6.79 -8.27 3.27
C ILE A 151 -8.13 -8.87 3.67
N GLU A 152 -9.23 -8.33 3.12
CA GLU A 152 -10.58 -8.86 3.37
C GLU A 152 -10.72 -10.27 2.80
N ASN A 153 -10.16 -10.51 1.61
CA ASN A 153 -10.01 -11.83 1.00
C ASN A 153 -9.01 -11.77 -0.18
N LYS A 154 -8.77 -12.91 -0.85
CA LYS A 154 -7.86 -12.99 -2.00
C LYS A 154 -8.19 -12.05 -3.17
N ASN A 155 -9.43 -11.56 -3.24
CA ASN A 155 -9.89 -10.71 -4.33
C ASN A 155 -10.19 -9.27 -3.89
N LEU A 156 -10.06 -8.92 -2.61
CA LEU A 156 -10.44 -7.61 -2.09
C LEU A 156 -9.43 -7.17 -1.02
N VAL A 157 -8.78 -6.04 -1.25
CA VAL A 157 -7.75 -5.48 -0.36
C VAL A 157 -8.00 -3.99 -0.16
N ASN A 158 -7.87 -3.55 1.08
CA ASN A 158 -8.01 -2.15 1.46
C ASN A 158 -6.65 -1.60 1.92
N PHE A 159 -6.27 -0.43 1.42
CA PHE A 159 -5.15 0.35 1.97
C PHE A 159 -5.71 1.56 2.72
N ILE A 160 -5.41 1.66 4.00
CA ILE A 160 -5.93 2.67 4.92
C ILE A 160 -4.77 3.47 5.49
N SER A 161 -4.76 4.80 5.33
CA SER A 161 -3.66 5.63 5.84
C SER A 161 -3.50 5.50 7.36
N THR A 162 -2.25 5.40 7.82
CA THR A 162 -1.94 5.35 9.27
C THR A 162 -2.10 6.70 9.95
N ASN A 163 -2.04 7.79 9.18
CA ASN A 163 -2.06 9.16 9.71
C ASN A 163 -3.45 9.79 9.59
N ASN A 164 -4.32 9.21 8.73
CA ASN A 164 -5.64 9.75 8.43
C ASN A 164 -6.56 8.61 7.95
N GLU A 165 -7.30 7.99 8.87
CA GLU A 165 -8.15 6.82 8.57
C GLU A 165 -9.25 7.07 7.53
N ARG A 166 -9.44 8.33 7.10
CA ARG A 166 -10.34 8.71 6.01
C ARG A 166 -9.72 8.65 4.61
N ILE A 167 -8.45 8.24 4.51
CA ILE A 167 -7.82 7.94 3.23
C ILE A 167 -7.83 6.43 3.06
N ILE A 168 -8.72 5.95 2.20
CA ILE A 168 -8.99 4.53 1.98
C ILE A 168 -8.97 4.25 0.48
N LEU A 169 -8.09 3.36 0.05
CA LEU A 169 -8.05 2.82 -1.31
C LEU A 169 -8.52 1.37 -1.28
N THR A 170 -9.63 1.10 -1.96
CA THR A 170 -10.22 -0.24 -2.07
C THR A 170 -9.89 -0.84 -3.43
N LEU A 171 -9.24 -1.99 -3.44
CA LEU A 171 -8.81 -2.70 -4.63
C LEU A 171 -9.54 -4.03 -4.77
N GLN A 172 -10.05 -4.30 -5.97
CA GLN A 172 -10.68 -5.57 -6.35
C GLN A 172 -9.86 -6.27 -7.41
N ARG A 173 -9.58 -7.55 -7.21
CA ARG A 173 -8.82 -8.35 -8.18
C ARG A 173 -9.56 -8.39 -9.51
N ARG A 174 -8.87 -8.03 -10.59
CA ARG A 174 -9.38 -8.17 -11.96
C ARG A 174 -9.39 -9.66 -12.33
N LYS A 175 -10.53 -10.12 -12.87
CA LYS A 175 -10.75 -11.53 -13.23
C LYS A 175 -10.04 -11.94 -14.52
#